data_AF-A0A0S8HZQ1-F1
#
_entry.id   AF-A0A0S8HZQ1-F1
#
_cell.length_a   1.000
_cell.length_b   1.000
_cell.length_c   1.000
_cell.angle_alpha   90.00
_cell.angle_beta   90.00
_cell.angle_gamma   90.00
#
_symmetry.space_group_name_H-M   'P 1'
#
loop_
_entity.id
_entity.type
_entity.pdbx_description
1 polymer ?
#
loop_
_entity_poly.entity_id
_entity_poly.type
_entity_poly.pdbx_seq_one_letter_code
_entity_poly.pdbx_strand_id
1 'polypeptide(L)'
;MSRYKIIVNPVSGRGAGESAIPHIDRQLREYGLDFDLVRTERPWHAVELTQQAVVDGYDAVVAVGGDGTANEVLNGLMLAKRSGVGEAVLGLVGVGRGNDLAFGMGVPSGLEIGQKILFQNNRRIVDIGMVRGGLFPQGRFFGNGVGIGFDAVVGFEAVKMKRIHGFLNYFLAALKTIFLYYQAPLVKIEYNGKRVEQLSLMVSIMNGRRLGGGFWMAPEAKIDDGLLDL
;
A
#
# COMPACT_ATOMS: atom_id res chain seq x y z
N MET A 1 -21.78 17.46 -4.17
CA MET A 1 -21.27 16.20 -4.74
C MET A 1 -19.84 16.05 -4.25
N SER A 2 -19.39 14.84 -3.92
CA SER A 2 -18.01 14.62 -3.49
C SER A 2 -17.06 14.90 -4.65
N ARG A 3 -15.94 15.58 -4.39
CA ARG A 3 -14.88 15.87 -5.37
C ARG A 3 -13.71 14.91 -5.19
N TYR A 4 -13.26 14.28 -6.28
CA TYR A 4 -12.25 13.21 -6.26
C TYR A 4 -10.96 13.63 -6.96
N LYS A 5 -9.81 13.45 -6.32
CA LYS A 5 -8.50 13.56 -6.99
C LYS A 5 -8.01 12.16 -7.32
N ILE A 6 -7.92 11.83 -8.60
CA ILE A 6 -7.45 10.54 -9.09
C ILE A 6 -5.96 10.65 -9.40
N ILE A 7 -5.13 9.98 -8.61
CA ILE A 7 -3.67 9.96 -8.77
C ILE A 7 -3.27 8.63 -9.40
N VAL A 8 -2.77 8.69 -10.63
CA VAL A 8 -2.38 7.51 -11.40
C VAL A 8 -0.87 7.37 -11.45
N ASN A 9 -0.36 6.19 -11.09
CA ASN A 9 1.02 5.82 -11.37
C ASN A 9 1.13 5.18 -12.76
N PRO A 10 1.65 5.90 -13.78
CA PRO A 10 1.61 5.42 -15.16
C PRO A 10 2.44 4.15 -15.38
N VAL A 11 3.52 3.95 -14.62
CA VAL A 11 4.41 2.79 -14.76
C VAL A 11 3.96 1.57 -13.95
N SER A 12 2.92 1.70 -13.12
CA SER A 12 2.39 0.60 -12.31
C SER A 12 1.94 -0.58 -13.20
N GLY A 13 2.16 -1.81 -12.72
CA GLY A 13 1.71 -3.02 -13.40
C GLY A 13 2.35 -3.24 -14.78
N ARG A 14 3.54 -2.69 -15.04
CA ARG A 14 4.21 -2.66 -16.36
C ARG A 14 3.47 -1.81 -17.41
N GLY A 15 3.00 -0.62 -16.99
CA GLY A 15 2.26 0.30 -17.86
C GLY A 15 0.74 0.13 -17.82
N ALA A 16 0.24 -0.83 -17.03
CA ALA A 16 -1.20 -1.01 -16.82
C ALA A 16 -1.86 0.23 -16.21
N GLY A 17 -1.12 1.00 -15.39
CA GLY A 17 -1.59 2.28 -14.87
C GLY A 17 -1.89 3.30 -15.97
N GLU A 18 -0.97 3.51 -16.91
CA GLU A 18 -1.19 4.41 -18.05
C GLU A 18 -2.32 3.90 -18.96
N SER A 19 -2.33 2.60 -19.27
CA SER A 19 -3.37 2.01 -20.11
C SER A 19 -4.77 2.07 -19.49
N ALA A 20 -4.88 2.18 -18.16
CA ALA A 20 -6.16 2.28 -17.46
C ALA A 20 -6.78 3.69 -17.56
N ILE A 21 -6.00 4.74 -17.84
CA ILE A 21 -6.46 6.14 -17.80
C ILE A 21 -7.71 6.39 -18.68
N PRO A 22 -7.74 6.00 -19.98
CA PRO A 22 -8.90 6.29 -20.82
C PRO A 22 -10.18 5.59 -20.32
N HIS A 23 -10.02 4.39 -19.76
CA HIS A 23 -11.15 3.65 -19.21
C HIS A 23 -11.66 4.28 -17.91
N ILE A 24 -10.76 4.71 -17.03
CA ILE A 24 -11.09 5.41 -15.78
C ILE A 24 -11.81 6.73 -16.08
N ASP A 25 -11.23 7.57 -16.95
CA ASP A 25 -11.82 8.87 -17.30
C ASP A 25 -13.24 8.69 -17.86
N ARG A 26 -13.41 7.77 -18.82
CA ARG A 26 -14.73 7.48 -19.41
C ARG A 26 -15.74 7.02 -18.37
N GLN A 27 -15.42 6.01 -17.58
CA GLN A 27 -16.37 5.44 -16.62
C GLN A 27 -16.72 6.40 -15.48
N LEU A 28 -15.75 7.15 -14.93
CA LEU A 28 -16.05 8.13 -13.88
C LEU A 28 -16.93 9.28 -14.41
N ARG A 29 -16.77 9.68 -15.68
CA ARG A 29 -17.67 10.63 -16.36
C ARG A 29 -19.08 10.05 -16.58
N GLU A 30 -19.18 8.79 -17.00
CA GLU A 30 -20.47 8.09 -17.13
C GLU A 30 -21.22 8.01 -15.79
N TYR A 31 -20.49 7.86 -14.69
CA TYR A 31 -21.04 7.93 -13.33
C TYR A 31 -21.36 9.36 -12.85
N GLY A 32 -21.01 10.40 -13.61
CA GLY A 32 -21.26 11.80 -13.25
C GLY A 32 -20.44 12.27 -12.05
N LEU A 33 -19.26 11.69 -11.81
CA LEU A 33 -18.39 12.08 -10.71
C LEU A 33 -17.65 13.39 -11.03
N ASP A 34 -17.49 14.25 -10.02
CA ASP A 34 -16.62 15.43 -10.08
C ASP A 34 -15.20 15.01 -9.73
N PHE A 35 -14.31 14.98 -10.72
CA PHE A 35 -12.95 14.51 -10.52
C PHE A 35 -11.91 15.24 -11.38
N ASP A 36 -10.70 15.29 -10.82
CA ASP A 36 -9.47 15.62 -11.54
C ASP A 36 -8.58 14.39 -11.60
N LEU A 37 -8.00 14.09 -12.77
CA LEU A 37 -7.04 13.01 -12.95
C LEU A 37 -5.65 13.56 -13.21
N VAL A 38 -4.67 13.08 -12.43
CA VAL A 38 -3.26 13.48 -12.54
C VAL A 38 -2.34 12.25 -12.56
N ARG A 39 -1.21 12.39 -13.25
CA ARG A 39 -0.17 11.34 -13.30
C ARG A 39 0.93 11.65 -12.28
N THR A 40 1.47 10.62 -11.65
CA THR A 40 2.74 10.76 -10.93
C THR A 40 3.90 10.78 -11.91
N GLU A 41 5.03 11.34 -11.47
CA GLU A 41 6.21 11.57 -12.34
C GLU A 41 7.46 10.92 -11.76
N ARG A 42 7.49 10.71 -10.44
CA ARG A 42 8.64 10.19 -9.69
C ARG A 42 8.18 9.55 -8.39
N PRO A 43 9.04 8.75 -7.73
CA PRO A 43 8.78 8.27 -6.38
C PRO A 43 8.42 9.43 -5.44
N TRP A 44 7.47 9.19 -4.56
CA TRP A 44 6.93 10.16 -3.59
C TRP A 44 6.14 11.34 -4.18
N HIS A 45 5.96 11.44 -5.50
CA HIS A 45 5.12 12.49 -6.10
C HIS A 45 3.64 12.37 -5.66
N ALA A 46 3.13 11.15 -5.40
CA ALA A 46 1.75 11.00 -4.97
C ALA A 46 1.49 11.59 -3.57
N VAL A 47 2.51 11.68 -2.71
CA VAL A 47 2.38 12.36 -1.41
C VAL A 47 2.10 13.85 -1.59
N GLU A 48 2.89 14.50 -2.43
CA GLU A 48 2.76 15.94 -2.72
C GLU A 48 1.41 16.26 -3.37
N LEU A 49 1.03 15.49 -4.40
CA LEU A 49 -0.26 15.62 -5.07
C LEU A 49 -1.43 15.41 -4.11
N THR A 50 -1.29 14.47 -3.17
CA THR A 50 -2.31 14.22 -2.15
C THR A 50 -2.43 15.41 -1.20
N GLN A 51 -1.32 15.91 -0.64
CA GLN A 51 -1.36 17.04 0.27
C GLN A 51 -1.96 18.29 -0.41
N GLN A 52 -1.62 18.54 -1.67
CA GLN A 52 -2.22 19.62 -2.45
C GLN A 52 -3.72 19.40 -2.64
N ALA A 53 -4.16 18.18 -2.97
CA ALA A 53 -5.59 17.88 -3.10
C ALA A 53 -6.36 18.08 -1.79
N VAL A 54 -5.75 17.78 -0.63
CA VAL A 54 -6.39 18.05 0.66
C VAL A 54 -6.54 19.57 0.89
N VAL A 55 -5.52 20.36 0.56
CA VAL A 55 -5.57 21.84 0.63
C VAL A 55 -6.62 22.40 -0.33
N ASP A 56 -6.75 21.83 -1.52
CA ASP A 56 -7.72 22.24 -2.55
C ASP A 56 -9.17 21.81 -2.24
N GLY A 57 -9.39 21.17 -1.08
CA GLY A 57 -10.73 20.82 -0.59
C GLY A 57 -11.35 19.59 -1.24
N TYR A 58 -10.54 18.63 -1.72
CA TYR A 58 -11.05 17.36 -2.23
C TYR A 58 -11.60 16.46 -1.11
N ASP A 59 -12.72 15.79 -1.36
CA ASP A 59 -13.33 14.86 -0.41
C ASP A 59 -12.64 13.49 -0.38
N ALA A 60 -12.07 13.08 -1.51
CA ALA A 60 -11.38 11.80 -1.65
C ALA A 60 -10.16 11.91 -2.57
N VAL A 61 -9.08 11.24 -2.17
CA VAL A 61 -7.88 11.07 -2.99
C VAL A 61 -7.71 9.59 -3.31
N VAL A 62 -7.79 9.27 -4.60
CA VAL A 62 -7.85 7.90 -5.12
C VAL A 62 -6.49 7.52 -5.70
N ALA A 63 -5.87 6.48 -5.14
CA ALA A 63 -4.65 5.90 -5.67
C ALA A 63 -4.97 4.86 -6.76
N VAL A 64 -4.53 5.11 -7.99
CA VAL A 64 -4.58 4.14 -9.10
C VAL A 64 -3.16 3.60 -9.32
N GLY A 65 -2.89 2.43 -8.75
CA GLY A 65 -1.55 1.84 -8.79
C GLY A 65 -1.47 0.51 -8.07
N GLY A 66 -0.26 0.18 -7.61
CA GLY A 66 0.00 -0.91 -6.65
C GLY A 66 0.19 -0.40 -5.22
N ASP A 67 0.66 -1.28 -4.34
CA ASP A 67 0.82 -0.98 -2.91
C ASP A 67 1.70 0.24 -2.61
N GLY A 68 2.75 0.47 -3.42
CA GLY A 68 3.60 1.66 -3.27
C GLY A 68 2.84 2.97 -3.51
N THR A 69 2.05 3.03 -4.58
CA THR A 69 1.24 4.23 -4.90
C THR A 69 0.14 4.43 -3.85
N ALA A 70 -0.50 3.35 -3.42
CA ALA A 70 -1.46 3.40 -2.33
C ALA A 70 -0.82 3.87 -1.01
N ASN A 71 0.40 3.43 -0.70
CA ASN A 71 1.14 3.85 0.48
C ASN A 71 1.58 5.33 0.41
N GLU A 72 1.95 5.83 -0.75
CA GLU A 72 2.25 7.26 -0.93
C GLU A 72 0.99 8.11 -0.67
N VAL A 73 -0.14 7.82 -1.32
CA VAL A 73 -1.39 8.57 -1.08
C VAL A 73 -1.80 8.49 0.39
N LEU A 74 -1.72 7.31 1.01
CA LEU A 74 -1.95 7.15 2.45
C LEU A 74 -1.06 8.10 3.28
N ASN A 75 0.24 8.15 3.00
CA ASN A 75 1.15 9.03 3.75
C ASN A 75 0.81 10.50 3.54
N GLY A 76 0.45 10.93 2.32
CA GLY A 76 0.00 12.30 2.05
C GLY A 76 -1.22 12.70 2.87
N LEU A 77 -2.24 11.82 2.95
CA LEU A 77 -3.44 12.04 3.76
C LEU A 77 -3.10 12.11 5.26
N MET A 78 -2.28 11.18 5.75
CA MET A 78 -1.90 11.15 7.17
C MET A 78 -1.05 12.35 7.58
N LEU A 79 -0.19 12.85 6.68
CA LEU A 79 0.57 14.08 6.89
C LEU A 79 -0.36 15.31 6.92
N ALA A 80 -1.31 15.41 6.00
CA ALA A 80 -2.31 16.50 6.02
C ALA A 80 -3.16 16.47 7.31
N LYS A 81 -3.65 15.28 7.69
CA LYS A 81 -4.40 15.07 8.94
C LYS A 81 -3.59 15.45 10.18
N ARG A 82 -2.30 15.10 10.23
CA ARG A 82 -1.41 15.52 11.33
C ARG A 82 -1.22 17.02 11.42
N SER A 83 -1.21 17.70 10.29
CA SER A 83 -1.13 19.16 10.20
C SER A 83 -2.48 19.85 10.46
N GLY A 84 -3.54 19.10 10.74
CA GLY A 84 -4.89 19.65 10.95
C GLY A 84 -5.55 20.17 9.68
N VAL A 85 -5.13 19.68 8.51
CA VAL A 85 -5.62 20.13 7.20
C VAL A 85 -6.50 19.07 6.57
N GLY A 86 -7.78 19.39 6.38
CA GLY A 86 -8.78 18.61 5.64
C GLY A 86 -9.11 17.22 6.21
N GLU A 87 -10.14 16.61 5.64
CA GLU A 87 -10.66 15.29 6.06
C GLU A 87 -10.82 14.33 4.87
N ALA A 88 -10.05 14.56 3.79
CA ALA A 88 -10.12 13.75 2.60
C ALA A 88 -9.87 12.27 2.91
N VAL A 89 -10.64 11.39 2.27
CA VAL A 89 -10.54 9.94 2.47
C VAL A 89 -9.69 9.27 1.38
N LEU A 90 -9.10 8.12 1.71
CA LEU A 90 -8.37 7.29 0.76
C LEU A 90 -9.34 6.50 -0.13
N GLY A 91 -9.15 6.58 -1.45
CA GLY A 91 -9.70 5.63 -2.41
C GLY A 91 -8.60 4.75 -3.01
N LEU A 92 -8.92 3.51 -3.37
CA LEU A 92 -7.97 2.57 -3.96
C LEU A 92 -8.54 1.93 -5.23
N VAL A 93 -7.75 1.95 -6.29
CA VAL A 93 -8.01 1.23 -7.53
C VAL A 93 -6.76 0.43 -7.88
N GLY A 94 -6.81 -0.88 -7.59
CA GLY A 94 -5.68 -1.78 -7.76
C GLY A 94 -5.41 -2.13 -9.22
N VAL A 95 -4.36 -1.55 -9.81
CA VAL A 95 -3.80 -1.93 -11.13
C VAL A 95 -2.41 -2.57 -11.01
N GLY A 96 -1.91 -2.71 -9.78
CA GLY A 96 -0.68 -3.44 -9.46
C GLY A 96 -0.86 -4.95 -9.37
N ARG A 97 0.23 -5.66 -9.03
CA ARG A 97 0.23 -7.13 -8.90
C ARG A 97 -0.20 -7.64 -7.53
N GLY A 98 0.29 -7.00 -6.45
CA GLY A 98 0.02 -7.41 -5.07
C GLY A 98 -1.33 -6.87 -4.61
N ASN A 99 -1.45 -5.53 -4.59
CA ASN A 99 -2.63 -4.80 -4.12
C ASN A 99 -3.08 -5.32 -2.74
N ASP A 100 -2.12 -5.67 -1.89
CA ASP A 100 -2.33 -6.22 -0.56
C ASP A 100 -3.11 -5.23 0.31
N LEU A 101 -2.81 -3.92 0.18
CA LEU A 101 -3.54 -2.90 0.92
C LEU A 101 -5.01 -2.84 0.49
N ALA A 102 -5.27 -2.82 -0.82
CA ALA A 102 -6.64 -2.80 -1.34
C ALA A 102 -7.42 -4.05 -0.91
N PHE A 103 -6.78 -5.22 -0.97
CA PHE A 103 -7.36 -6.47 -0.50
C PHE A 103 -7.65 -6.47 1.00
N GLY A 104 -6.69 -6.05 1.83
CA GLY A 104 -6.88 -5.92 3.28
C GLY A 104 -8.03 -4.96 3.59
N MET A 105 -8.10 -3.87 2.84
CA MET A 105 -9.21 -2.92 2.85
C MET A 105 -10.48 -3.41 2.13
N GLY A 106 -10.61 -4.70 1.81
CA GLY A 106 -11.85 -5.28 1.27
C GLY A 106 -12.30 -4.67 -0.05
N VAL A 107 -11.39 -3.98 -0.75
CA VAL A 107 -11.62 -3.42 -2.07
C VAL A 107 -11.56 -4.58 -3.06
N PRO A 108 -12.66 -4.89 -3.76
CA PRO A 108 -12.67 -5.92 -4.79
C PRO A 108 -11.62 -5.66 -5.86
N SER A 109 -11.08 -6.75 -6.39
CA SER A 109 -10.18 -6.69 -7.54
C SER A 109 -10.95 -6.37 -8.81
N GLY A 110 -10.29 -5.68 -9.74
CA GLY A 110 -10.85 -5.32 -11.03
C GLY A 110 -11.13 -3.83 -11.15
N LEU A 111 -10.74 -3.28 -12.30
CA LEU A 111 -10.78 -1.85 -12.57
C LEU A 111 -12.21 -1.29 -12.57
N GLU A 112 -13.16 -2.00 -13.16
CA GLU A 112 -14.57 -1.59 -13.22
C GLU A 112 -15.24 -1.64 -11.83
N ILE A 113 -14.93 -2.65 -11.03
CA ILE A 113 -15.51 -2.82 -9.70
C ILE A 113 -14.97 -1.75 -8.75
N GLY A 114 -13.67 -1.45 -8.82
CA GLY A 114 -13.06 -0.36 -8.04
C GLY A 114 -13.72 1.00 -8.33
N GLN A 115 -14.01 1.29 -9.60
CA GLN A 115 -14.65 2.55 -9.99
C GLN A 115 -16.11 2.63 -9.56
N LYS A 116 -16.85 1.51 -9.63
CA LYS A 116 -18.22 1.45 -9.11
C LYS A 116 -18.29 1.75 -7.62
N ILE A 117 -17.28 1.36 -6.85
CA ILE A 117 -17.22 1.65 -5.40
C ILE A 117 -16.99 3.13 -5.13
N LEU A 118 -16.18 3.81 -5.95
CA LEU A 118 -16.00 5.25 -5.84
C LEU A 118 -17.33 5.98 -6.03
N PHE A 119 -18.14 5.53 -7.00
CA PHE A 119 -19.48 6.04 -7.23
C PHE A 119 -20.44 5.76 -6.07
N GLN A 120 -20.41 4.55 -5.50
CA GLN A 120 -21.22 4.20 -4.33
C GLN A 120 -20.82 4.98 -3.07
N ASN A 121 -19.58 5.50 -3.02
CA ASN A 121 -19.03 6.28 -1.90
C ASN A 121 -19.19 5.58 -0.54
N ASN A 122 -19.04 4.24 -0.52
CA ASN A 122 -19.01 3.47 0.71
C ASN A 122 -17.71 3.73 1.45
N ARG A 123 -17.81 4.22 2.68
CA ARG A 123 -16.66 4.59 3.52
C ARG A 123 -16.63 3.73 4.76
N ARG A 124 -15.41 3.48 5.26
CA ARG A 124 -15.18 2.89 6.57
C ARG A 124 -13.91 3.45 7.18
N ILE A 125 -13.85 3.41 8.50
CA ILE A 125 -12.65 3.74 9.26
C ILE A 125 -11.77 2.50 9.29
N VAL A 126 -10.46 2.72 9.15
CA VAL A 126 -9.44 1.68 9.24
C VAL A 126 -8.27 2.21 10.06
N ASP A 127 -7.62 1.31 10.77
CA ASP A 127 -6.41 1.57 11.52
C ASP A 127 -5.23 1.72 10.57
N ILE A 128 -4.32 2.63 10.93
CA ILE A 128 -3.10 2.93 10.19
C ILE A 128 -1.93 2.87 11.15
N GLY A 129 -0.98 2.00 10.83
CA GLY A 129 0.26 1.88 11.60
C GLY A 129 1.25 3.00 11.28
N MET A 130 2.13 3.28 12.24
CA MET A 130 3.30 4.14 12.03
C MET A 130 4.55 3.41 12.51
N VAL A 131 5.58 3.40 11.66
CA VAL A 131 6.93 2.98 12.01
C VAL A 131 7.83 4.20 12.17
N ARG A 132 8.69 4.22 13.19
CA ARG A 132 9.67 5.28 13.44
C ARG A 132 11.02 4.67 13.77
N GLY A 133 12.09 5.25 13.22
CA GLY A 133 13.46 4.81 13.44
C GLY A 133 14.27 4.71 12.15
N GLY A 134 15.60 4.57 12.27
CA GLY A 134 16.51 4.46 11.12
C GLY A 134 16.31 5.58 10.09
N LEU A 135 15.99 5.20 8.86
CA LEU A 135 15.74 6.11 7.73
C LEU A 135 14.47 6.98 7.89
N PHE A 136 13.59 6.65 8.83
CA PHE A 136 12.34 7.38 9.08
C PHE A 136 12.28 7.91 10.52
N PRO A 137 13.19 8.82 10.92
CA PRO A 137 13.24 9.33 12.30
C PRO A 137 12.00 10.14 12.68
N GLN A 138 11.26 10.69 11.71
CA GLN A 138 10.01 11.41 11.93
C GLN A 138 8.76 10.52 11.81
N GLY A 139 8.95 9.23 11.54
CA GLY A 139 7.89 8.28 11.33
C GLY A 139 7.44 8.19 9.87
N ARG A 140 6.92 7.02 9.50
CA ARG A 140 6.28 6.73 8.21
C ARG A 140 5.04 5.88 8.47
N PHE A 141 3.97 6.14 7.73
CA PHE A 141 2.71 5.42 7.86
C PHE A 141 2.65 4.21 6.94
N PHE A 142 1.95 3.17 7.40
CA PHE A 142 1.66 1.98 6.62
C PHE A 142 0.23 1.52 6.87
N GLY A 143 -0.44 1.05 5.82
CA GLY A 143 -1.79 0.48 5.93
C GLY A 143 -1.82 -1.04 5.91
N ASN A 144 -0.75 -1.71 5.45
CA ASN A 144 -0.71 -3.18 5.34
C ASN A 144 0.19 -3.83 6.38
N GLY A 145 1.49 -3.51 6.40
CA GLY A 145 2.41 -4.07 7.38
C GLY A 145 3.84 -3.62 7.17
N VAL A 146 4.71 -4.00 8.09
CA VAL A 146 6.15 -3.75 8.08
C VAL A 146 6.87 -5.06 8.34
N GLY A 147 7.79 -5.44 7.45
CA GLY A 147 8.72 -6.53 7.66
C GLY A 147 10.07 -6.05 8.21
N ILE A 148 10.62 -6.78 9.17
CA ILE A 148 12.00 -6.66 9.64
C ILE A 148 12.71 -7.98 9.34
N GLY A 149 13.95 -7.90 8.89
CA GLY A 149 14.71 -9.05 8.42
C GLY A 149 14.56 -9.18 6.91
N PHE A 150 14.25 -10.36 6.43
CA PHE A 150 14.46 -10.77 5.04
C PHE A 150 13.56 -10.13 3.97
N ASP A 151 13.10 -8.90 4.16
CA ASP A 151 12.41 -8.09 3.15
C ASP A 151 13.40 -7.29 2.27
N ALA A 152 14.63 -7.05 2.74
CA ALA A 152 15.61 -6.20 2.02
C ALA A 152 16.51 -6.96 1.02
N VAL A 153 16.70 -8.26 1.18
CA VAL A 153 17.67 -9.05 0.38
C VAL A 153 17.05 -9.61 -0.91
N VAL A 154 15.73 -9.84 -0.92
CA VAL A 154 15.00 -10.42 -2.06
C VAL A 154 15.08 -9.54 -3.31
N GLY A 155 15.10 -8.21 -3.13
CA GLY A 155 15.23 -7.25 -4.23
C GLY A 155 16.53 -7.42 -5.02
N PHE A 156 17.64 -7.74 -4.35
CA PHE A 156 18.95 -7.92 -5.00
C PHE A 156 19.06 -9.24 -5.77
N GLU A 157 18.45 -10.31 -5.27
CA GLU A 157 18.55 -11.63 -5.89
C GLU A 157 17.54 -11.84 -7.02
N ALA A 158 16.37 -11.18 -6.94
CA ALA A 158 15.37 -11.17 -8.01
C ALA A 158 15.91 -10.55 -9.33
N VAL A 159 16.88 -9.63 -9.25
CA VAL A 159 17.54 -9.01 -10.42
C VAL A 159 18.45 -10.01 -11.17
N LYS A 160 18.97 -11.04 -10.48
CA LYS A 160 19.91 -12.00 -11.08
C LYS A 160 19.22 -13.14 -11.84
N MET A 161 17.94 -13.40 -11.60
CA MET A 161 17.21 -14.52 -12.22
C MET A 161 16.56 -14.12 -13.54
N LYS A 162 17.33 -14.21 -14.65
CA LYS A 162 16.95 -13.75 -16.00
C LYS A 162 15.88 -14.59 -16.73
N ARG A 163 15.46 -15.75 -16.22
CA ARG A 163 14.64 -16.74 -16.96
C ARG A 163 13.20 -16.96 -16.46
N ILE A 164 12.82 -16.39 -15.31
CA ILE A 164 11.49 -16.58 -14.72
C ILE A 164 10.87 -15.20 -14.49
N HIS A 165 9.67 -14.96 -14.98
CA HIS A 165 9.01 -13.66 -14.88
C HIS A 165 7.82 -13.74 -13.92
N GLY A 166 7.69 -12.77 -13.02
CA GLY A 166 6.50 -12.66 -12.16
C GLY A 166 6.74 -12.94 -10.68
N PHE A 167 5.64 -13.01 -9.93
CA PHE A 167 5.59 -13.29 -8.49
C PHE A 167 6.34 -14.57 -8.10
N LEU A 168 6.28 -15.62 -8.94
CA LEU A 168 7.01 -16.87 -8.74
C LEU A 168 8.53 -16.68 -8.66
N ASN A 169 9.11 -15.72 -9.40
CA ASN A 169 10.55 -15.48 -9.37
C ASN A 169 10.98 -14.76 -8.09
N TYR A 170 10.17 -13.78 -7.64
CA TYR A 170 10.40 -13.09 -6.37
C TYR A 170 10.25 -14.07 -5.19
N PHE A 171 9.24 -14.95 -5.26
CA PHE A 171 9.00 -16.01 -4.29
C PHE A 171 10.15 -17.04 -4.23
N LEU A 172 10.59 -17.56 -5.39
CA LEU A 172 11.71 -18.51 -5.45
C LEU A 172 13.04 -17.86 -5.05
N ALA A 173 13.25 -16.59 -5.36
CA ALA A 173 14.41 -15.84 -4.88
C ALA A 173 14.35 -15.64 -3.36
N ALA A 174 13.19 -15.31 -2.78
CA ALA A 174 13.02 -15.20 -1.33
C ALA A 174 13.32 -16.54 -0.64
N LEU A 175 12.70 -17.64 -1.10
CA LEU A 175 12.95 -18.99 -0.60
C LEU A 175 14.42 -19.40 -0.73
N LYS A 176 15.02 -19.23 -1.90
CA LYS A 176 16.43 -19.58 -2.14
C LYS A 176 17.35 -18.79 -1.22
N THR A 177 17.07 -17.51 -1.02
CA THR A 177 17.94 -16.65 -0.20
C THR A 177 17.72 -16.95 1.29
N ILE A 178 16.52 -17.39 1.73
CA ILE A 178 16.29 -17.98 3.08
C ILE A 178 17.16 -19.22 3.29
N PHE A 179 17.26 -20.10 2.29
CA PHE A 179 18.12 -21.29 2.36
C PHE A 179 19.62 -20.96 2.29
N LEU A 180 20.01 -19.86 1.63
CA LEU A 180 21.41 -19.41 1.53
C LEU A 180 21.89 -18.62 2.76
N TYR A 181 21.00 -17.88 3.43
CA TYR A 181 21.30 -17.02 4.58
C TYR A 181 20.52 -17.47 5.82
N TYR A 182 20.79 -18.69 6.28
CA TYR A 182 20.12 -19.32 7.43
C TYR A 182 20.55 -18.74 8.80
N GLN A 183 21.55 -17.85 8.86
CA GLN A 183 22.00 -17.25 10.12
C GLN A 183 21.06 -16.13 10.53
N ALA A 184 19.99 -16.51 11.23
CA ALA A 184 19.03 -15.60 11.81
C ALA A 184 19.69 -14.69 12.85
N PRO A 185 19.54 -13.35 12.76
CA PRO A 185 19.98 -12.45 13.81
C PRO A 185 19.15 -12.66 15.08
N LEU A 186 19.76 -12.40 16.23
CA LEU A 186 19.04 -12.30 17.50
C LEU A 186 18.21 -11.02 17.50
N VAL A 187 16.88 -11.17 17.61
CA VAL A 187 15.94 -10.06 17.64
C VAL A 187 15.31 -9.98 19.03
N LYS A 188 15.26 -8.77 19.56
CA LYS A 188 14.55 -8.41 20.80
C LYS A 188 13.28 -7.66 20.43
N ILE A 189 12.14 -8.19 20.83
CA ILE A 189 10.82 -7.61 20.56
C ILE A 189 10.13 -7.36 21.89
N GLU A 190 9.69 -6.12 22.11
CA GLU A 190 8.89 -5.74 23.26
C GLU A 190 7.51 -5.25 22.78
N TYR A 191 6.44 -5.86 23.28
CA TYR A 191 5.06 -5.49 22.93
C TYR A 191 4.10 -5.88 24.06
N ASN A 192 3.11 -5.05 24.37
CA ASN A 192 2.06 -5.33 25.36
C ASN A 192 2.59 -5.86 26.72
N GLY A 193 3.73 -5.32 27.19
CA GLY A 193 4.40 -5.74 28.43
C GLY A 193 5.14 -7.09 28.34
N LYS A 194 5.11 -7.76 27.17
CA LYS A 194 5.86 -8.97 26.89
C LYS A 194 7.20 -8.62 26.26
N ARG A 195 8.19 -9.48 26.52
CA ARG A 195 9.51 -9.43 25.90
C ARG A 195 9.82 -10.78 25.30
N VAL A 196 10.25 -10.78 24.04
CA VAL A 196 10.68 -11.96 23.30
C VAL A 196 12.09 -11.70 22.80
N GLU A 197 13.00 -12.64 23.05
CA GLU A 197 14.36 -12.62 22.54
C GLU A 197 14.61 -13.95 21.84
N GLN A 198 14.72 -13.92 20.50
CA GLN A 198 14.87 -15.12 19.69
C GLN A 198 15.61 -14.85 18.39
N LEU A 199 16.23 -15.88 17.82
CA LEU A 199 16.78 -15.82 16.47
C LEU A 199 15.62 -15.78 15.47
N SER A 200 15.51 -14.70 14.68
CA SER A 200 14.43 -14.54 13.69
C SER A 200 14.98 -14.15 12.33
N LEU A 201 14.67 -14.94 11.30
CA LEU A 201 14.96 -14.57 9.90
C LEU A 201 14.04 -13.44 9.41
N MET A 202 12.84 -13.40 9.95
CA MET A 202 11.80 -12.45 9.59
C MET A 202 10.90 -12.18 10.78
N VAL A 203 10.52 -10.93 10.95
CA VAL A 203 9.48 -10.45 11.86
C VAL A 203 8.52 -9.62 11.03
N SER A 204 7.22 -9.81 11.17
CA SER A 204 6.22 -9.09 10.38
C SER A 204 5.19 -8.46 11.29
N ILE A 205 5.06 -7.14 11.24
CA ILE A 205 4.11 -6.39 12.02
C ILE A 205 3.00 -5.95 11.07
N MET A 206 1.82 -6.52 11.22
CA MET A 206 0.77 -6.54 10.23
C MET A 206 -0.48 -5.80 10.73
N ASN A 207 -1.10 -5.05 9.83
CA ASN A 207 -2.45 -4.51 9.95
C ASN A 207 -3.40 -5.23 8.97
N GLY A 208 -2.89 -5.49 7.76
CA GLY A 208 -3.56 -6.32 6.76
C GLY A 208 -3.17 -7.79 6.87
N ARG A 209 -3.92 -8.64 6.18
CA ARG A 209 -3.82 -10.10 6.36
C ARG A 209 -2.72 -10.77 5.56
N ARG A 210 -2.31 -10.15 4.44
CA ARG A 210 -1.38 -10.75 3.48
C ARG A 210 -0.30 -9.79 3.02
N LEU A 211 0.83 -10.36 2.61
CA LEU A 211 1.91 -9.66 1.92
C LEU A 211 2.23 -10.31 0.58
N GLY A 212 2.77 -9.51 -0.33
CA GLY A 212 3.37 -9.92 -1.58
C GLY A 212 2.41 -10.38 -2.68
N GLY A 213 1.08 -10.32 -2.53
CA GLY A 213 0.17 -10.90 -3.52
C GLY A 213 -0.43 -12.25 -3.13
N GLY A 214 -0.20 -12.77 -1.91
CA GLY A 214 -0.82 -14.03 -1.49
C GLY A 214 -0.27 -14.70 -0.23
N PHE A 215 0.75 -14.16 0.44
CA PHE A 215 1.27 -14.75 1.67
C PHE A 215 0.45 -14.30 2.87
N TRP A 216 -0.32 -15.21 3.44
CA TRP A 216 -1.12 -14.96 4.64
C TRP A 216 -0.23 -14.89 5.87
N MET A 217 0.29 -13.69 6.14
CA MET A 217 1.20 -13.41 7.25
C MET A 217 0.46 -13.31 8.58
N ALA A 218 -0.72 -12.67 8.58
CA ALA A 218 -1.59 -12.54 9.73
C ALA A 218 -3.03 -12.83 9.29
N PRO A 219 -3.42 -14.11 9.11
CA PRO A 219 -4.71 -14.48 8.54
C PRO A 219 -5.92 -13.93 9.32
N GLU A 220 -5.76 -13.77 10.63
CA GLU A 220 -6.79 -13.32 11.56
C GLU A 220 -6.82 -11.80 11.76
N ALA A 221 -5.87 -11.06 11.18
CA ALA A 221 -5.76 -9.62 11.32
C ALA A 221 -7.05 -8.90 10.93
N LYS A 222 -7.39 -7.87 11.70
CA LYS A 222 -8.51 -6.97 11.44
C LYS A 222 -7.95 -5.57 11.30
N ILE A 223 -8.43 -4.86 10.28
CA ILE A 223 -7.92 -3.54 9.93
C ILE A 223 -8.56 -2.41 10.75
N ASP A 224 -9.39 -2.74 11.73
CA ASP A 224 -10.29 -1.83 12.45
C ASP A 224 -10.51 -2.22 13.91
N ASP A 225 -9.63 -3.04 14.50
CA ASP A 225 -9.71 -3.49 15.90
C ASP A 225 -8.75 -2.74 16.85
N GLY A 226 -7.99 -1.79 16.34
CA GLY A 226 -7.02 -0.98 17.08
C GLY A 226 -5.70 -1.70 17.38
N LEU A 227 -5.46 -2.87 16.80
CA LEU A 227 -4.29 -3.72 17.08
C LEU A 227 -3.42 -3.91 15.83
N LEU A 228 -2.18 -4.33 16.09
CA LEU A 228 -1.27 -4.86 15.07
C LEU A 228 -0.94 -6.30 15.44
N ASP A 229 -0.80 -7.16 14.43
CA ASP A 229 -0.41 -8.55 14.55
C ASP A 229 1.11 -8.70 14.36
N LEU A 230 1.77 -9.49 15.21
CA LEU A 230 3.21 -9.75 15.21
C LEU A 230 3.54 -11.19 14.78
#